data_AF-A0A6G2VF34-F1
#
_entry.id   AF-A0A6G2VF34-F1
#
_cell.length_a   1.000
_cell.length_b   1.000
_cell.length_c   1.000
_cell.angle_alpha   90.00
_cell.angle_beta   90.00
_cell.angle_gamma   90.00
#
_symmetry.space_group_name_H-M   'P 1'
#
loop_
_entity.id
_entity.type
_entity.pdbx_description
1 polymer ?
#
loop_
_entity_poly.entity_id
_entity_poly.type
_entity_poly.pdbx_seq_one_letter_code
_entity_poly.pdbx_strand_id
1 'polypeptide(L)' 'TREALARYRDALDAGRAAKDPYATGRAMESVGGAYAELGDYHRASDWYGRALAQRLTQGEPAEAARLYGRL' A
#
# COMPACT_ATOMS: atom_id res chain seq x y z
N THR A 1 -10.30 -7.44 8.39
CA THR A 1 -11.76 -7.29 8.20
C THR A 1 -12.09 -6.12 7.29
N ARG A 2 -13.30 -6.01 6.73
CA ARG A 2 -13.70 -4.88 5.85
C ARG A 2 -13.60 -3.50 6.52
N GLU A 3 -13.68 -3.46 7.84
CA GLU A 3 -13.51 -2.22 8.62
C GLU A 3 -12.06 -1.72 8.61
N ALA A 4 -11.07 -2.63 8.59
CA ALA A 4 -9.66 -2.26 8.45
C ALA A 4 -9.40 -1.62 7.07
N LEU A 5 -10.03 -2.16 6.02
CA LEU A 5 -9.96 -1.56 4.67
C LEU A 5 -10.49 -0.13 4.63
N ALA A 6 -11.58 0.16 5.35
CA ALA A 6 -12.12 1.52 5.42
C ALA A 6 -11.10 2.48 6.07
N ARG A 7 -10.55 2.10 7.23
CA ARG A 7 -9.53 2.91 7.93
C ARG A 7 -8.26 3.13 7.11
N TYR A 8 -7.80 2.12 6.39
CA TYR A 8 -6.62 2.26 5.53
C TYR A 8 -6.87 3.11 4.29
N ARG A 9 -8.10 3.14 3.77
CA ARG A 9 -8.50 4.06 2.68
C ARG A 9 -8.56 5.50 3.17
N ASP A 10 -9.08 5.74 4.36
CA ASP A 10 -9.07 7.09 4.96
C ASP A 10 -7.63 7.57 5.19
N ALA A 11 -6.75 6.69 5.68
CA ALA A 11 -5.32 6.99 5.83
C ALA A 11 -4.64 7.27 4.48
N LEU A 12 -5.02 6.55 3.43
CA LEU A 12 -4.52 6.77 2.07
C LEU A 12 -4.93 8.15 1.54
N ASP A 13 -6.19 8.53 1.73
CA ASP A 13 -6.70 9.81 1.26
C ASP A 13 -6.09 10.98 2.07
N ALA A 14 -5.90 10.80 3.37
CA ALA A 14 -5.18 11.75 4.22
C ALA A 14 -3.71 11.92 3.77
N GLY A 15 -3.00 10.81 3.50
CA GLY A 15 -1.62 10.84 3.01
C GLY A 15 -1.50 11.56 1.66
N ARG A 16 -2.46 11.36 0.76
CA ARG A 16 -2.53 12.06 -0.53
C ARG A 16 -2.81 13.55 -0.36
N ALA A 17 -3.76 13.90 0.49
CA ALA A 17 -4.09 15.30 0.79
C ALA A 17 -2.90 16.04 1.40
N ALA A 18 -2.14 15.38 2.26
CA ALA A 18 -0.89 15.90 2.84
C ALA A 18 0.29 15.92 1.86
N LYS A 19 0.14 15.35 0.65
CA LYS A 19 1.23 15.14 -0.33
C LYS A 19 2.42 14.41 0.28
N ASP A 20 2.17 13.51 1.22
CA ASP A 20 3.18 12.70 1.89
C ASP A 20 3.31 11.35 1.16
N PRO A 21 4.37 11.14 0.35
CA PRO A 21 4.57 9.90 -0.38
C PRO A 21 4.92 8.73 0.56
N TYR A 22 5.47 9.00 1.74
CA TYR A 22 5.75 7.96 2.73
C TYR A 22 4.45 7.46 3.35
N ALA A 23 3.61 8.35 3.88
CA ALA A 23 2.31 7.99 4.46
C ALA A 23 1.39 7.31 3.44
N THR A 24 1.36 7.84 2.21
CA THR A 24 0.58 7.27 1.10
C THR A 24 1.02 5.84 0.77
N GLY A 25 2.32 5.59 0.63
CA GLY A 25 2.83 4.24 0.33
C GLY A 25 2.59 3.25 1.47
N ARG A 26 2.73 3.68 2.73
CA ARG A 26 2.42 2.86 3.92
C ARG A 26 0.94 2.48 3.96
N ALA A 27 0.04 3.42 3.64
CA ALA A 27 -1.39 3.14 3.58
C ALA A 27 -1.73 2.15 2.46
N MET A 28 -1.13 2.28 1.27
CA MET A 28 -1.31 1.33 0.16
C MET A 28 -0.89 -0.10 0.56
N GLU A 29 0.23 -0.24 1.26
CA GLU A 29 0.66 -1.54 1.78
C GLU A 29 -0.33 -2.15 2.77
N SER A 30 -0.86 -1.33 3.68
CA SER A 30 -1.86 -1.79 4.64
C SER A 30 -3.17 -2.21 3.96
N VAL A 31 -3.57 -1.54 2.88
CA VAL A 31 -4.70 -1.97 2.05
C VAL A 31 -4.42 -3.32 1.38
N GLY A 32 -3.22 -3.51 0.82
CA GLY A 32 -2.81 -4.79 0.23
C GLY A 32 -2.84 -5.94 1.25
N GLY A 33 -2.31 -5.70 2.45
CA GLY A 33 -2.36 -6.66 3.56
C GLY A 33 -3.78 -7.03 3.97
N ALA A 34 -4.67 -6.03 4.06
CA ALA A 34 -6.06 -6.28 4.41
C ALA A 34 -6.81 -7.11 3.34
N TYR A 35 -6.47 -6.98 2.05
CA TYR A 35 -7.02 -7.84 1.00
C TYR A 35 -6.45 -9.26 1.05
N ALA A 36 -5.16 -9.43 1.34
CA ALA A 36 -4.54 -10.74 1.53
C ALA A 36 -5.18 -11.51 2.68
N GLU A 37 -5.43 -10.84 3.81
CA GLU A 37 -6.15 -11.38 4.98
C GLU A 37 -7.60 -11.78 4.67
N LEU A 38 -8.21 -11.18 3.63
CA LEU A 38 -9.55 -11.52 3.15
C LEU A 38 -9.53 -12.61 2.07
N GLY A 39 -8.35 -13.13 1.70
CA GLY A 39 -8.16 -14.12 0.63
C GLY A 39 -8.25 -13.54 -0.78
N ASP A 40 -8.37 -12.22 -0.95
CA ASP A 40 -8.39 -11.56 -2.26
C ASP A 40 -6.96 -11.18 -2.67
N TYR A 41 -6.18 -12.20 -3.03
CA TYR A 41 -4.78 -12.05 -3.41
C TYR A 41 -4.60 -11.19 -4.67
N HIS A 42 -5.55 -11.23 -5.59
CA HIS A 42 -5.49 -10.42 -6.81
C HIS A 42 -5.49 -8.93 -6.48
N ARG A 43 -6.42 -8.47 -5.62
CA ARG A 43 -6.41 -7.08 -5.16
C ARG A 43 -5.20 -6.78 -4.27
N ALA A 44 -4.77 -7.72 -3.45
CA ALA A 44 -3.59 -7.53 -2.61
C ALA A 44 -2.35 -7.19 -3.45
N SER A 45 -2.07 -8.00 -4.48
CA SER A 45 -0.93 -7.80 -5.39
C SER A 45 -1.04 -6.48 -6.16
N ASP A 46 -2.23 -6.07 -6.61
CA ASP A 46 -2.42 -4.74 -7.23
C ASP A 46 -2.02 -3.60 -6.29
N TRP A 47 -2.48 -3.66 -5.03
CA TRP A 47 -2.15 -2.63 -4.04
C TRP A 47 -0.68 -2.60 -3.65
N TYR A 48 -0.04 -3.77 -3.54
CA TYR A 48 1.40 -3.86 -3.34
C TYR A 48 2.18 -3.31 -4.56
N GLY A 49 1.74 -3.63 -5.78
CA GLY A 49 2.35 -3.09 -7.00
C GLY A 49 2.31 -1.56 -7.06
N ARG A 50 1.19 -0.96 -6.61
CA ARG A 50 1.05 0.50 -6.53
C ARG A 50 1.95 1.13 -5.47
N ALA A 51 2.07 0.51 -4.30
CA ALA A 51 3.01 0.94 -3.26
C ALA A 51 4.46 0.87 -3.75
N LEU A 52 4.80 -0.19 -4.49
CA LEU A 52 6.12 -0.41 -5.08
C LEU A 52 6.46 0.66 -6.12
N ALA A 53 5.57 0.89 -7.08
CA ALA A 53 5.74 1.90 -8.12
C ALA A 53 5.95 3.30 -7.52
N GLN A 54 5.24 3.61 -6.43
CA GLN A 54 5.41 4.87 -5.73
C GLN A 54 6.79 4.98 -5.07
N ARG A 55 7.27 3.93 -4.39
CA ARG A 55 8.60 3.92 -3.75
C ARG A 55 9.74 4.01 -4.76
N LEU A 56 9.60 3.34 -5.90
CA LEU A 56 10.56 3.44 -7.01
C LEU A 56 10.62 4.86 -7.58
N THR A 57 9.47 5.54 -7.69
CA THR A 57 9.41 6.93 -8.17
C THR A 57 10.09 7.91 -7.21
N GLN A 58 10.12 7.60 -5.91
CA GLN A 58 10.78 8.42 -4.89
C GLN A 58 12.28 8.13 -4.73
N GLY A 59 12.83 7.13 -5.45
CA GLY A 59 14.24 6.74 -5.32
C GLY A 59 14.56 5.99 -4.02
N GLU A 60 13.59 5.26 -3.46
CA GLU A 60 13.74 4.44 -2.24
C GLU A 60 13.83 2.93 -2.57
N PRO A 61 14.99 2.43 -3.05
CA PRO A 61 15.11 1.04 -3.50
C PRO A 61 15.08 0.00 -2.36
N ALA A 62 15.45 0.38 -1.13
CA ALA A 62 15.43 -0.53 0.02
C ALA A 62 13.99 -0.89 0.44
N GLU A 63 13.09 0.08 0.43
CA GLU A 63 11.67 -0.07 0.73
C GLU A 63 10.95 -0.82 -0.40
N ALA A 64 11.39 -0.63 -1.64
CA ALA A 64 10.92 -1.37 -2.80
C ALA A 64 11.25 -2.88 -2.69
N ALA A 65 12.45 -3.24 -2.22
CA ALA A 65 12.88 -4.63 -2.04
C ALA A 65 11.92 -5.44 -1.15
N ARG A 66 11.40 -4.84 -0.07
CA ARG A 66 10.45 -5.51 0.85
C ARG A 66 9.10 -5.80 0.20
N LEU A 67 8.70 -4.99 -0.77
CA LEU A 67 7.43 -5.12 -1.48
C LEU A 67 7.46 -6.23 -2.54
N TYR A 68 8.63 -6.53 -3.12
CA TYR A 68 8.78 -7.66 -4.05
C TYR A 68 8.42 -9.02 -3.42
N GLY A 69 8.71 -9.23 -2.13
CA GLY A 69 8.35 -10.47 -1.44
C GLY A 69 6.86 -10.62 -1.10
N ARG A 70 6.03 -9.62 -1.44
CA ARG A 70 4.57 -9.63 -1.20
C ARG A 70 3.74 -9.70 -2.48
N LEU A 71 4.40 -9.68 -3.64
CA LEU A 71 3.81 -9.96 -4.95
C LEU A 71 3.87 -11.46 -5.22
#